data_AF-A0A2T2TRL0-F1
#
_entry.id   AF-A0A2T2TRL0-F1
#
_cell.length_a   1.000
_cell.length_b   1.000
_cell.length_c   1.000
_cell.angle_alpha   90.00
_cell.angle_beta   90.00
_cell.angle_gamma   90.00
#
_symmetry.space_group_name_H-M   'P 1'
#
loop_
_entity.id
_entity.type
_entity.pdbx_description
1 polymer ?
#
loop_
_entity_poly.entity_id
_entity_poly.type
_entity_poly.pdbx_seq_one_letter_code
_entity_poly.pdbx_strand_id
1 'polypeptide(L)'
;MRVACPRCLGLIAFGLLLLPLTGSAQPADALQSPATFLGYELGEQFTPHHRVVDYVRHVATHSPRVAQRQYGTSVEKRPLLLATITTPGNHDRLPTLRRDNLKRAG
;
A
#
# COMPACT_ATOMS: atom_id res chain seq x y z
N MET A 1 43.74 -37.73 -35.01
CA MET A 1 42.32 -38.08 -35.19
C MET A 1 41.67 -38.30 -33.83
N ARG A 2 40.91 -37.33 -33.29
CA ARG A 2 39.77 -37.53 -32.37
C ARG A 2 38.89 -36.27 -32.44
N VAL A 3 37.87 -36.32 -33.29
CA VAL A 3 36.90 -35.25 -33.53
C VAL A 3 36.00 -35.15 -32.29
N ALA A 4 35.92 -33.96 -31.70
CA ALA A 4 34.99 -33.65 -30.62
C ALA A 4 33.55 -33.80 -31.14
N CYS A 5 32.77 -34.66 -30.48
CA CYS A 5 31.39 -34.96 -30.83
C CYS A 5 30.45 -33.83 -30.33
N PRO A 6 29.68 -33.15 -31.20
CA PRO A 6 28.84 -32.00 -30.83
C PRO A 6 27.50 -32.39 -30.17
N ARG A 7 27.27 -33.68 -29.89
CA ARG A 7 25.96 -34.20 -29.46
C ARG A 7 25.62 -34.02 -27.98
N CYS A 8 26.61 -33.72 -27.11
CA CYS A 8 26.36 -33.57 -25.67
C CYS A 8 25.99 -32.14 -25.24
N LEU A 9 26.20 -31.11 -26.08
CA LEU A 9 25.97 -29.71 -25.69
C LEU A 9 24.52 -29.24 -25.94
N GLY A 10 23.72 -29.98 -26.71
CA GLY A 10 22.35 -29.59 -27.07
C GLY A 10 21.28 -29.88 -26.00
N LEU A 11 21.55 -30.80 -25.07
CA LEU A 11 20.55 -31.25 -24.07
C LEU A 11 20.41 -30.29 -22.88
N ILE A 12 21.45 -29.52 -22.56
CA ILE A 12 21.41 -28.54 -21.45
C ILE A 12 20.66 -27.26 -21.88
N ALA A 13 20.73 -26.90 -23.16
CA ALA A 13 20.09 -25.69 -23.69
C ALA A 13 18.57 -25.81 -23.89
N PHE A 14 18.02 -27.02 -24.00
CA PHE A 14 16.58 -27.22 -24.21
C PHE A 14 15.76 -27.30 -22.90
N GLY A 15 16.42 -27.59 -21.76
CA GLY A 15 15.77 -27.68 -20.45
C GLY A 15 15.45 -26.33 -19.80
N LEU A 16 16.10 -25.24 -20.23
CA LEU A 16 15.89 -23.90 -19.69
C LEU A 16 14.74 -23.13 -20.40
N LEU A 17 14.12 -23.74 -21.42
CA LEU A 17 13.06 -23.13 -22.25
C LEU A 17 11.64 -23.51 -21.78
N LEU A 18 11.50 -24.18 -20.64
CA LEU A 18 10.21 -24.61 -20.07
C LEU A 18 10.12 -24.27 -18.57
N LEU A 19 10.64 -23.12 -18.15
CA LEU A 19 10.29 -22.59 -16.83
C LEU A 19 8.94 -21.86 -16.98
N PRO A 20 7.83 -22.38 -16.45
CA PRO A 20 6.59 -21.64 -16.47
C PRO A 20 6.77 -20.41 -15.57
N LEU A 21 6.73 -19.20 -16.15
CA LEU A 21 6.46 -17.99 -15.40
C LEU A 21 4.99 -18.02 -14.93
N THR A 22 4.65 -18.93 -14.03
CA THR A 22 3.42 -18.82 -13.24
C THR A 22 3.70 -17.83 -12.12
N GLY A 23 3.84 -16.55 -12.50
CA GLY A 23 3.68 -15.45 -11.57
C GLY A 23 2.22 -15.44 -11.15
N SER A 24 1.90 -16.11 -10.05
CA SER A 24 0.59 -15.96 -9.42
C SER A 24 0.42 -14.50 -9.07
N ALA A 25 -0.43 -13.79 -9.80
CA ALA A 25 -0.90 -12.48 -9.42
C ALA A 25 -1.58 -12.65 -8.05
N GLN A 26 -0.88 -12.31 -6.97
CA GLN A 26 -1.48 -12.32 -5.65
C GLN A 26 -2.64 -11.32 -5.69
N PRO A 27 -3.83 -11.68 -5.19
CA PRO A 27 -4.91 -10.72 -5.06
C PRO A 27 -4.38 -9.55 -4.22
N ALA A 28 -4.48 -8.33 -4.75
CA ALA A 28 -4.19 -7.14 -3.97
C ALA A 28 -5.07 -7.23 -2.71
N ASP A 29 -4.43 -7.17 -1.53
CA ASP A 29 -5.13 -7.37 -0.27
C ASP A 29 -6.29 -6.37 -0.19
N ALA A 30 -7.51 -6.86 0.01
CA ALA A 30 -8.68 -6.00 -0.03
C ALA A 30 -8.67 -5.10 1.20
N LEU A 31 -9.25 -3.89 1.08
CA LEU A 31 -9.40 -3.01 2.23
C LEU A 31 -10.23 -3.72 3.31
N GLN A 32 -9.58 -4.02 4.43
CA GLN A 32 -10.20 -4.70 5.56
C GLN A 32 -11.06 -3.74 6.38
N SER A 33 -12.14 -4.26 6.95
CA SER A 33 -12.93 -3.52 7.93
C SER A 33 -12.14 -3.32 9.24
N PRO A 34 -12.49 -2.33 10.08
CA PRO A 34 -11.81 -2.12 11.35
C PRO A 34 -11.89 -3.35 12.26
N ALA A 35 -13.06 -3.99 12.37
CA ALA A 35 -13.25 -5.16 13.22
C ALA A 35 -12.39 -6.35 12.76
N THR A 36 -12.32 -6.57 11.44
CA THR A 36 -11.46 -7.62 10.85
C THR A 36 -9.97 -7.34 11.10
N PHE A 37 -9.53 -6.09 10.94
CA PHE A 37 -8.12 -5.70 11.12
C PHE A 37 -7.70 -5.71 12.60
N LEU A 38 -8.58 -5.25 13.49
CA LEU A 38 -8.28 -5.10 14.91
C LEU A 38 -8.48 -6.41 15.69
N GLY A 39 -9.40 -7.27 15.24
CA GLY A 39 -9.76 -8.55 15.87
C GLY A 39 -10.81 -8.43 16.98
N TYR A 40 -11.53 -7.31 17.05
CA TYR A 40 -12.59 -7.02 18.02
C TYR A 40 -13.52 -5.92 17.49
N GLU A 41 -14.72 -5.80 18.05
CA GLU A 41 -15.68 -4.79 17.62
C GLU A 41 -15.33 -3.39 18.14
N LEU A 42 -15.67 -2.36 17.36
CA LEU A 42 -15.41 -0.98 17.78
C LEU A 42 -16.22 -0.65 19.04
N GLY A 43 -15.53 -0.16 20.08
CA GLY A 43 -16.13 0.17 21.37
C GLY A 43 -16.07 -0.96 22.40
N GLU A 44 -15.68 -2.18 22.01
CA GLU A 44 -15.50 -3.30 22.94
C GLU A 44 -14.32 -3.06 23.90
N GLN A 45 -13.23 -2.48 23.40
CA GLN A 45 -12.07 -2.12 24.20
C GLN A 45 -11.31 -0.90 23.66
N PHE A 46 -10.45 -0.34 24.50
CA PHE A 46 -9.58 0.77 24.12
C PHE A 46 -8.57 0.33 23.06
N THR A 47 -8.54 1.04 21.92
CA THR A 47 -7.57 0.79 20.85
C THR A 47 -6.32 1.65 21.07
N PRO A 48 -5.14 1.06 21.30
CA PRO A 48 -3.92 1.83 21.51
C PRO A 48 -3.51 2.57 20.24
N HIS A 49 -2.88 3.74 20.40
CA HIS A 49 -2.54 4.65 19.31
C HIS A 49 -1.80 3.98 18.14
N HIS A 50 -0.86 3.07 18.40
CA HIS A 50 -0.11 2.40 17.33
C HIS A 50 -1.03 1.57 16.42
N ARG A 51 -2.02 0.85 16.98
CA ARG A 51 -3.02 0.11 16.18
C ARG A 51 -3.86 1.03 15.31
N VAL A 52 -4.24 2.20 15.84
CA VAL A 52 -4.97 3.22 15.07
C VAL A 52 -4.12 3.70 13.90
N VAL A 53 -2.86 4.02 14.15
CA VAL A 53 -1.90 4.43 13.13
C VAL A 53 -1.71 3.35 12.06
N ASP A 54 -1.58 2.09 12.47
CA ASP A 54 -1.41 0.97 11.55
C ASP A 54 -2.64 0.76 10.68
N TYR A 55 -3.84 0.91 11.24
CA TYR A 55 -5.08 0.84 10.47
C TYR A 55 -5.21 2.04 9.50
N VAL A 56 -4.85 3.26 9.91
CA VAL A 56 -4.83 4.42 9.00
C VAL A 56 -3.87 4.20 7.83
N ARG A 57 -2.69 3.62 8.08
CA ARG A 57 -1.74 3.25 7.02
C ARG A 57 -2.32 2.18 6.10
N HIS A 58 -2.96 1.15 6.67
CA HIS A 58 -3.65 0.12 5.91
C HIS A 58 -4.70 0.73 4.96
N VAL A 59 -5.54 1.61 5.49
CA VAL A 59 -6.57 2.31 4.68
C VAL A 59 -5.95 3.15 3.57
N ALA A 60 -4.89 3.91 3.88
CA ALA A 60 -4.21 4.74 2.89
C ALA A 60 -3.52 3.93 1.78
N THR A 61 -2.99 2.75 2.09
CA THR A 61 -2.37 1.86 1.10
C THR A 61 -3.40 1.20 0.18
N HIS A 62 -4.59 0.89 0.68
CA HIS A 62 -5.60 0.13 -0.07
C HIS A 62 -6.74 0.98 -0.65
N SER A 63 -6.77 2.29 -0.38
CA SER A 63 -7.83 3.20 -0.87
C SER A 63 -7.26 4.41 -1.60
N PRO A 64 -7.59 4.64 -2.89
CA PRO A 64 -7.17 5.83 -3.62
C PRO A 64 -7.82 7.12 -3.08
N ARG A 65 -8.77 6.99 -2.15
CA ARG A 65 -9.48 8.11 -1.52
C ARG A 65 -8.72 8.71 -0.34
N VAL A 66 -7.74 7.99 0.19
CA VAL A 66 -7.04 8.38 1.42
C VAL A 66 -5.56 8.58 1.13
N ALA A 67 -5.08 9.80 1.37
CA ALA A 67 -3.66 10.10 1.36
C ALA A 67 -3.20 10.40 2.79
N GLN A 68 -2.12 9.77 3.25
CA GLN A 68 -1.56 10.02 4.58
C GLN A 68 -0.17 10.65 4.48
N ARG A 69 0.11 11.65 5.31
CA ARG A 69 1.44 12.25 5.45
C ARG A 69 1.77 12.50 6.91
N GLN A 70 3.01 12.23 7.29
CA GLN A 70 3.54 12.65 8.58
C GLN A 70 3.94 14.13 8.51
N TYR A 71 3.40 14.96 9.39
CA TYR A 71 3.74 16.39 9.45
C TYR A 71 4.72 16.72 10.57
N GLY A 72 4.96 15.78 11.48
CA GLY A 72 5.89 15.98 12.57
C GLY A 72 5.99 14.77 13.50
N THR A 73 6.63 15.01 14.63
CA THR A 73 6.87 14.02 15.68
C THR A 73 6.60 14.70 17.02
N SER A 74 5.90 14.02 17.92
CA SER A 74 5.63 14.53 19.27
C SER A 74 6.88 14.51 20.15
N VAL A 75 6.80 15.15 21.32
CA VAL A 75 7.87 15.15 22.33
C VAL A 75 8.24 13.73 22.82
N GLU A 76 7.27 12.82 22.80
CA GLU A 76 7.46 11.40 23.13
C GLU A 76 7.82 10.54 21.91
N LYS A 77 8.33 11.17 20.84
CA LYS A 77 8.77 10.51 19.60
C LYS A 77 7.66 9.77 18.85
N ARG A 78 6.37 10.15 19.03
CA ARG A 78 5.26 9.54 18.28
C ARG A 78 5.01 10.26 16.95
N PRO A 79 4.76 9.53 15.85
CA PRO A 79 4.49 10.15 14.56
C PRO A 79 3.14 10.89 14.60
N LEU A 80 3.13 12.13 14.12
CA LEU A 80 1.91 12.91 13.94
C LEU A 80 1.49 12.83 12.47
N LEU A 81 0.37 12.18 12.21
CA LEU A 81 -0.11 11.86 10.87
C LEU A 81 -1.31 12.73 10.50
N LEU A 82 -1.37 13.15 9.24
CA LEU A 82 -2.50 13.78 8.60
C LEU A 82 -3.05 12.84 7.53
N ALA A 83 -4.27 12.34 7.75
CA ALA A 83 -5.02 11.58 6.76
C ALA A 83 -6.01 12.50 6.03
N THR A 84 -5.84 12.67 4.73
CA THR A 84 -6.74 13.43 3.87
C THR A 84 -7.66 12.47 3.13
N ILE A 85 -8.97 12.60 3.37
CA ILE A 85 -10.00 11.74 2.80
C ILE A 85 -10.82 12.55 1.79
N THR A 86 -10.77 12.18 0.52
CA THR A 86 -11.54 12.84 -0.54
C THR A 86 -11.72 11.92 -1.75
N THR A 87 -12.37 12.38 -2.82
CA THR A 87 -12.43 11.63 -4.08
C THR A 87 -11.05 11.63 -4.76
N PRO A 88 -10.70 10.60 -5.55
CA PRO A 88 -9.36 10.51 -6.15
C PRO A 88 -8.98 11.76 -6.97
N GLY A 89 -9.91 12.28 -7.79
CA GLY A 89 -9.67 13.49 -8.59
C GLY A 89 -9.54 14.79 -7.80
N ASN A 90 -9.85 14.80 -6.50
CA ASN A 90 -9.67 15.97 -5.65
C ASN A 90 -8.25 16.08 -5.07
N HIS A 91 -7.50 14.97 -4.97
CA HIS A 91 -6.15 15.00 -4.38
C HIS A 91 -5.22 15.98 -5.11
N ASP A 92 -5.26 15.97 -6.44
CA ASP A 92 -4.45 16.88 -7.27
C ASP A 92 -4.93 18.34 -7.19
N ARG A 93 -6.17 18.55 -6.72
CA ARG A 93 -6.84 19.86 -6.65
C ARG A 93 -6.88 20.44 -5.24
N LEU A 94 -6.34 19.74 -4.23
CA LEU A 94 -6.35 20.18 -2.82
C LEU A 94 -5.88 21.63 -2.61
N PRO A 95 -4.80 22.12 -3.26
CA PRO A 95 -4.38 23.52 -3.10
C PRO A 95 -5.44 24.53 -3.57
N THR A 96 -6.09 24.25 -4.70
CA THR A 96 -7.16 25.09 -5.25
C THR A 96 -8.40 25.05 -4.37
N LEU A 97 -8.84 23.85 -3.96
CA LEU A 97 -9.98 23.69 -3.05
C LEU A 97 -9.78 24.43 -1.73
N ARG A 98 -8.56 24.34 -1.15
CA ARG A 98 -8.21 25.08 0.06
C ARG A 98 -8.28 26.60 -0.15
N ARG A 99 -7.69 27.12 -1.23
CA ARG A 99 -7.74 28.56 -1.55
C ARG A 99 -9.17 29.05 -1.73
N ASP A 100 -10.00 28.30 -2.45
CA ASP A 100 -11.38 28.70 -2.72
C ASP A 100 -12.26 28.61 -1.47
N ASN A 101 -11.96 27.69 -0.54
CA ASN A 101 -12.56 27.69 0.79
C ASN A 101 -12.19 28.95 1.60
N LEU A 102 -10.91 29.33 1.61
CA LEU A 102 -10.44 30.53 2.32
C LEU A 102 -11.11 31.82 1.81
N LYS A 103 -11.33 31.94 0.50
CA LYS A 103 -12.05 33.10 -0.09
C LYS A 103 -13.50 33.24 0.38
N ARG A 104 -14.14 32.13 0.77
CA ARG A 104 -15.56 32.11 1.21
C ARG A 104 -15.72 32.29 2.71
N ALA A 105 -14.67 31.94 3.48
CA ALA A 105 -14.67 32.02 4.93
C ALA A 105 -14.32 33.42 5.47
N GLY A 106 -13.93 34.35 4.59
CA GLY A 106 -13.66 35.76 4.90
C GLY A 106 -14.79 36.67 4.47
#